data_AF-A0A7H9B1L0-F1
#
_entry.id   AF-A0A7H9B1L0-F1
#
_cell.length_a   1.000
_cell.length_b   1.000
_cell.length_c   1.000
_cell.angle_alpha   90.00
_cell.angle_beta   90.00
_cell.angle_gamma   90.00
#
_symmetry.space_group_name_H-M   'P 1'
#
loop_
_entity.id
_entity.type
_entity.pdbx_description
1 polymer ?
#
loop_
_entity_poly.entity_id
_entity_poly.type
_entity_poly.pdbx_seq_one_letter_code
_entity_poly.pdbx_strand_id
1 'polypeptide(L)'
;MTEFKVNCSVSRKDLYEGEVKLERKTGLRDIVPEFELIEVSSAQSPVEVSTQLEQDEFEFPLFSFAHAEVQESNEDEANKANYDESGNKTELQLTKITLRESPCETFKQERPQSYYFARYSKEELTTFEESAIDYDTIFKDAKIGPIVGWERSSRKTVVDITQCNEEIERAILREERQRRARPSKRQRLGKRLGAEREREREAKDKQIKKLLKKKFHKRGGKKNKKSTTSSKMARISPFPK
;
A
#
# COMPACT_ATOMS: atom_id res chain seq x y z
N MET A 1 44.50 22.21 -13.42
CA MET A 1 43.08 21.89 -13.14
C MET A 1 42.81 22.32 -11.71
N THR A 2 42.13 23.45 -11.54
CA THR A 2 41.83 24.06 -10.23
C THR A 2 40.45 23.58 -9.76
N GLU A 3 40.42 22.80 -8.69
CA GLU A 3 39.18 22.34 -8.05
C GLU A 3 38.46 23.51 -7.36
N PHE A 4 37.31 23.90 -7.89
CA PHE A 4 36.39 24.81 -7.20
C PHE A 4 35.61 24.01 -6.14
N LYS A 5 36.12 23.95 -4.91
CA LYS A 5 35.32 23.53 -3.75
C LYS A 5 34.39 24.67 -3.34
N VAL A 6 33.14 24.59 -3.80
CA VAL A 6 32.08 25.48 -3.32
C VAL A 6 31.61 24.94 -1.97
N ASN A 7 32.12 25.53 -0.88
CA ASN A 7 31.60 25.30 0.46
C ASN A 7 30.25 26.02 0.61
N CYS A 8 29.17 25.40 0.16
CA CYS A 8 27.81 25.86 0.46
C CYS A 8 27.32 25.22 1.76
N SER A 9 27.61 25.86 2.90
CA SER A 9 26.85 25.60 4.14
C SER A 9 25.44 26.19 4.01
N VAL A 10 24.45 25.56 4.64
CA VAL A 10 23.04 26.00 4.60
C VAL A 10 22.56 26.21 6.02
N SER A 11 22.11 27.42 6.32
CA SER A 11 21.49 27.76 7.59
C SER A 11 20.05 27.27 7.62
N ARG A 12 19.51 26.94 8.80
CA ARG A 12 18.09 26.56 8.98
C ARG A 12 17.13 27.62 8.42
N LYS A 13 17.55 28.88 8.36
CA LYS A 13 16.77 29.98 7.78
C LYS A 13 16.59 29.83 6.25
N ASP A 14 17.62 29.36 5.56
CA ASP A 14 17.61 29.19 4.09
C ASP A 14 16.66 28.05 3.64
N LEU A 15 16.32 27.12 4.55
CA LEU A 15 15.39 26.01 4.29
C LEU A 15 13.92 26.45 4.26
N TYR A 16 13.56 27.57 4.90
CA TYR A 16 12.17 27.96 5.12
C TYR A 16 11.83 29.40 4.70
N GLU A 17 12.81 30.29 4.53
CA GLU A 17 12.59 31.70 4.17
C GLU A 17 12.75 31.96 2.65
N GLY A 18 13.08 30.93 1.86
CA GLY A 18 13.02 31.01 0.41
C GLY A 18 11.57 31.06 -0.05
N GLU A 19 10.98 32.25 -0.12
CA GLU A 19 9.70 32.49 -0.79
C GLU A 19 9.81 32.10 -2.27
N VAL A 20 9.60 30.81 -2.56
CA VAL A 20 9.22 30.38 -3.90
C VAL A 20 7.83 30.93 -4.12
N LYS A 21 7.74 32.13 -4.72
CA LYS A 21 6.52 32.63 -5.35
C LYS A 21 6.17 31.67 -6.47
N LEU A 22 5.51 30.57 -6.09
CA LEU A 22 4.84 29.69 -7.00
C LEU A 22 3.67 30.51 -7.56
N GLU A 23 3.90 31.20 -8.68
CA GLU A 23 2.81 31.74 -9.47
C GLU A 23 1.95 30.56 -9.92
N ARG A 24 0.95 30.24 -9.10
CA ARG A 24 -0.12 29.32 -9.48
C ARG A 24 -0.83 29.97 -10.66
N LYS A 25 -0.53 29.51 -11.88
CA LYS A 25 -1.38 29.75 -13.03
C LYS A 25 -2.76 29.19 -12.68
N THR A 26 -3.68 30.10 -12.34
CA THR A 26 -5.05 29.79 -11.98
C THR A 26 -5.77 29.25 -13.21
N GLY A 27 -5.90 27.92 -13.24
CA GLY A 27 -6.65 27.19 -14.25
C GLY A 27 -7.04 25.77 -13.86
N LEU A 28 -6.50 25.24 -12.76
CA LEU A 28 -6.92 23.96 -12.19
C LEU A 28 -7.91 24.20 -11.05
N ARG A 29 -9.09 23.61 -11.17
CA ARG A 29 -10.07 23.54 -10.10
C ARG A 29 -9.42 22.84 -8.91
N ASP A 30 -9.46 23.48 -7.76
CA ASP A 30 -8.99 22.91 -6.50
C ASP A 30 -9.79 21.63 -6.20
N ILE A 31 -9.19 20.48 -6.46
CA ILE A 31 -9.68 19.20 -5.93
C ILE A 31 -9.13 19.16 -4.50
N VAL A 32 -9.95 19.61 -3.55
CA VAL A 32 -9.66 19.47 -2.12
C VAL A 32 -10.06 18.04 -1.72
N PRO A 33 -9.11 17.14 -1.42
CA PRO A 33 -9.47 15.86 -0.82
C PRO A 33 -10.00 16.10 0.61
N GLU A 34 -11.21 15.65 0.90
CA GLU A 34 -11.72 15.54 2.27
C GLU A 34 -11.00 14.37 2.95
N PHE A 35 -10.11 14.67 3.89
CA PHE A 35 -9.49 13.66 4.75
C PHE A 35 -10.30 13.53 6.04
N GLU A 36 -10.82 12.34 6.29
CA GLU A 36 -11.42 11.95 7.58
C GLU A 36 -10.31 11.45 8.51
N LEU A 37 -9.93 12.29 9.48
CA LEU A 37 -8.89 11.96 10.46
C LEU A 37 -9.51 11.13 11.59
N ILE A 38 -9.18 9.84 11.62
CA ILE A 38 -9.53 8.94 12.72
C ILE A 38 -8.47 9.10 13.82
N GLU A 39 -8.82 9.76 14.91
CA GLU A 39 -7.99 9.79 16.12
C GLU A 39 -7.98 8.42 16.80
N VAL A 40 -6.84 7.74 16.75
CA VAL A 40 -6.57 6.55 17.56
C VAL A 40 -5.85 7.00 18.83
N SER A 41 -6.56 6.99 19.96
CA SER A 41 -5.99 7.29 21.28
C SER A 41 -5.03 6.18 21.71
N SER A 42 -3.73 6.36 21.50
CA SER A 42 -2.70 5.55 22.16
C SER A 42 -2.50 6.05 23.59
N ALA A 43 -3.30 5.56 24.52
CA ALA A 43 -3.07 5.76 25.95
C ALA A 43 -1.95 4.82 26.43
N GLN A 44 -0.68 5.27 26.33
CA GLN A 44 0.42 4.75 27.14
C GLN A 44 1.30 5.93 27.58
N SER A 45 1.27 6.20 28.88
CA SER A 45 2.03 7.23 29.60
C SER A 45 3.54 6.95 29.60
N PRO A 46 4.41 7.99 29.57
CA PRO A 46 5.84 7.81 29.82
C PRO A 46 6.10 7.66 31.33
N VAL A 47 6.92 6.67 31.70
CA VAL A 47 7.43 6.48 33.06
C VAL A 47 8.63 7.40 33.25
N GLU A 48 8.49 8.41 34.10
CA GLU A 48 9.57 9.26 34.60
C GLU A 48 10.24 8.56 35.80
N VAL A 49 11.55 8.31 35.72
CA VAL A 49 12.37 7.89 36.87
C VAL A 49 13.17 9.10 37.33
N SER A 50 12.78 9.64 38.47
CA SER A 50 13.48 10.68 39.21
C SER A 50 14.72 10.12 39.90
N THR A 51 15.91 10.59 39.52
CA THR A 51 17.15 10.40 40.28
C THR A 51 17.21 11.39 41.44
N GLN A 52 17.08 10.89 42.67
CA GLN A 52 17.38 11.64 43.89
C GLN A 52 18.89 11.57 44.18
N LEU A 53 19.45 12.74 44.48
CA LEU A 53 20.83 12.99 44.88
C LEU A 53 21.05 12.57 46.34
N GLU A 54 21.95 11.63 46.59
CA GLU A 54 22.72 11.56 47.83
C GLU A 54 24.20 11.71 47.45
N GLN A 55 24.78 12.85 47.84
CA GLN A 55 26.20 13.15 47.70
C GLN A 55 26.91 12.60 48.93
N ASP A 56 27.41 11.37 48.85
CA ASP A 56 28.50 10.92 49.70
C ASP A 56 29.80 11.52 49.13
N GLU A 57 30.31 12.55 49.80
CA GLU A 57 31.58 13.19 49.50
C GLU A 57 32.74 12.23 49.83
N PHE A 58 33.37 11.70 48.79
CA PHE A 58 34.52 10.82 48.90
C PHE A 58 35.81 11.65 49.02
N GLU A 59 36.37 11.76 50.22
CA GLU A 59 37.70 12.34 50.45
C GLU A 59 38.80 11.39 49.92
N PHE A 60 39.49 11.81 48.86
CA PHE A 60 40.65 11.07 48.34
C PHE A 60 41.90 11.35 49.20
N PRO A 61 42.61 10.33 49.71
CA PRO A 61 43.87 10.50 50.42
C PRO A 61 44.99 10.84 49.43
N LEU A 62 45.16 12.12 49.14
CA LEU A 62 46.28 12.63 48.34
C LEU A 62 47.10 13.72 49.04
N PHE A 63 46.87 13.95 50.35
CA PHE A 63 47.64 14.93 51.15
C PHE A 63 47.81 14.57 52.65
N SER A 64 48.12 13.31 52.98
CA SER A 64 48.64 12.96 54.31
C SER A 64 50.18 12.99 54.31
N PHE A 65 50.77 14.19 54.24
CA PHE A 65 52.17 14.39 54.65
C PHE A 65 52.20 14.81 56.12
N ALA A 66 52.09 13.81 56.99
CA ALA A 66 52.44 13.94 58.40
C ALA A 66 53.94 13.66 58.59
N HIS A 67 54.62 14.61 59.22
CA HIS A 67 55.88 14.51 59.99
C HIS A 67 57.08 13.77 59.40
N ALA A 68 58.10 14.53 58.98
CA ALA A 68 59.49 14.11 59.06
C ALA A 68 60.23 15.08 60.00
N GLU A 69 60.54 14.60 61.21
CA GLU A 69 61.47 15.20 62.16
C GLU A 69 62.91 14.97 61.66
N VAL A 70 63.79 15.98 61.74
CA VAL A 70 65.24 15.78 61.65
C VAL A 70 65.92 16.62 62.73
N GLN A 71 66.53 15.91 63.69
CA GLN A 71 67.39 16.41 64.78
C GLN A 71 68.83 16.64 64.31
N GLU A 72 69.51 17.60 64.96
CA GLU A 72 70.94 17.91 64.86
C GLU A 72 71.82 16.96 65.69
N SER A 73 73.03 16.60 65.20
CA SER A 73 74.27 16.46 66.02
C SER A 73 75.54 16.06 65.21
N ASN A 74 76.59 16.91 65.34
CA ASN A 74 78.05 16.69 65.56
C ASN A 74 78.90 15.78 64.60
N GLU A 75 79.93 16.31 63.89
CA GLU A 75 81.38 16.53 64.26
C GLU A 75 82.15 15.20 64.50
N ASP A 76 83.35 14.83 64.00
CA ASP A 76 84.46 15.34 63.16
C ASP A 76 85.29 14.10 62.69
N GLU A 77 86.00 13.98 61.55
CA GLU A 77 87.37 14.44 61.17
C GLU A 77 87.72 13.70 59.83
N ALA A 78 88.63 14.06 58.90
CA ALA A 78 89.39 15.24 58.52
C ALA A 78 90.15 14.95 57.19
N ASN A 79 90.51 16.02 56.45
CA ASN A 79 91.46 16.17 55.31
C ASN A 79 90.89 15.96 53.88
N LYS A 80 91.04 16.88 52.90
CA LYS A 80 91.94 18.04 52.73
C LYS A 80 91.40 19.00 51.64
N ALA A 81 91.66 20.29 51.82
CA ALA A 81 91.18 21.48 51.11
C ALA A 81 91.27 21.53 49.57
N ASN A 82 90.32 22.24 48.92
CA ASN A 82 90.60 23.45 48.11
C ASN A 82 89.34 24.13 47.52
N TYR A 83 89.30 25.48 47.62
CA TYR A 83 88.45 26.51 46.98
C TYR A 83 87.01 26.80 47.50
N ASP A 84 86.90 27.89 48.27
CA ASP A 84 85.73 28.80 48.35
C ASP A 84 85.59 29.58 47.02
N GLU A 85 84.44 30.06 46.52
CA GLU A 85 83.35 30.77 47.18
C GLU A 85 82.09 30.80 46.27
N SER A 86 80.91 30.90 46.90
CA SER A 86 79.55 31.05 46.33
C SER A 86 78.75 29.76 46.13
N GLY A 87 78.06 29.39 47.22
CA GLY A 87 77.30 28.17 47.38
C GLY A 87 75.99 28.12 46.60
N ASN A 88 75.65 26.92 46.15
CA ASN A 88 74.33 26.57 45.66
C ASN A 88 73.81 25.38 46.46
N LYS A 89 73.14 25.67 47.58
CA LYS A 89 72.15 24.77 48.17
C LYS A 89 71.12 24.52 47.07
N THR A 90 70.96 23.27 46.63
CA THR A 90 69.87 22.91 45.71
C THR A 90 68.57 22.93 46.50
N GLU A 91 68.02 24.12 46.69
CA GLU A 91 66.62 24.32 47.08
C GLU A 91 65.75 23.63 46.02
N LEU A 92 64.97 22.64 46.45
CA LEU A 92 63.97 21.99 45.61
C LEU A 92 62.93 23.06 45.21
N GLN A 93 63.15 23.68 44.05
CA GLN A 93 62.23 24.68 43.50
C GLN A 93 60.89 24.02 43.18
N LEU A 94 59.89 24.28 44.01
CA LEU A 94 58.49 23.95 43.73
C LEU A 94 58.04 24.72 42.49
N THR A 95 57.90 24.02 41.36
CA THR A 95 57.37 24.58 40.12
C THR A 95 55.85 24.60 40.18
N LYS A 96 55.26 25.79 40.10
CA LYS A 96 53.80 25.99 40.10
C LYS A 96 53.25 25.66 38.71
N ILE A 97 52.79 24.42 38.51
CA ILE A 97 52.10 23.99 37.30
C ILE A 97 50.66 24.51 37.35
N THR A 98 50.31 25.49 36.53
CA THR A 98 48.91 25.90 36.34
C THR A 98 48.29 25.02 35.26
N LEU A 99 47.37 24.13 35.63
CA LEU A 99 46.51 23.41 34.69
C LEU A 99 45.53 24.42 34.06
N ARG A 100 45.96 25.12 33.01
CA ARG A 100 45.02 25.80 32.13
C ARG A 100 44.48 24.75 31.16
N GLU A 101 43.17 24.53 31.21
CA GLU A 101 42.48 23.73 30.21
C GLU A 101 42.79 24.32 28.82
N SER A 102 43.34 23.51 27.92
CA SER A 102 43.49 23.89 26.52
C SER A 102 42.11 24.33 25.99
N PRO A 103 42.01 25.43 25.22
CA PRO A 103 40.72 25.91 24.75
C PRO A 103 40.03 24.77 24.01
N CYS A 104 38.84 24.40 24.47
CA CYS A 104 38.05 23.36 23.85
C CYS A 104 37.75 23.79 22.41
N GLU A 105 38.28 23.06 21.43
CA GLU A 105 38.08 23.36 20.03
C GLU A 105 36.60 23.09 19.69
N THR A 106 35.81 24.16 19.56
CA THR A 106 34.37 24.03 19.27
C THR A 106 34.20 23.52 17.84
N PHE A 107 34.03 22.21 17.68
CA PHE A 107 33.73 21.60 16.39
C PHE A 107 32.25 21.85 16.01
N LYS A 108 32.01 22.70 15.02
CA LYS A 108 30.66 22.91 14.47
C LYS A 108 30.28 21.74 13.58
N GLN A 109 29.48 20.83 14.12
CA GLN A 109 28.96 19.70 13.36
C GLN A 109 27.76 20.14 12.50
N GLU A 110 28.04 20.58 11.27
CA GLU A 110 27.00 20.89 10.27
C GLU A 110 26.73 19.68 9.38
N ARG A 111 25.46 19.45 9.04
CA ARG A 111 25.06 18.37 8.14
C ARG A 111 25.27 18.79 6.68
N PRO A 112 25.76 17.90 5.80
CA PRO A 112 25.93 18.21 4.39
C PRO A 112 24.57 18.40 3.71
N GLN A 113 24.52 19.22 2.65
CA GLN A 113 23.28 19.46 1.89
C GLN A 113 22.64 18.19 1.31
N SER A 114 23.44 17.17 0.99
CA SER A 114 22.97 15.87 0.52
C SER A 114 22.06 15.15 1.52
N TYR A 115 22.12 15.52 2.80
CA TYR A 115 21.20 15.02 3.82
C TYR A 115 19.77 15.55 3.63
N TYR A 116 19.61 16.75 3.07
CA TYR A 116 18.30 17.41 2.89
C TYR A 116 17.79 17.36 1.46
N PHE A 117 18.69 17.40 0.47
CA PHE A 117 18.34 17.53 -0.93
C PHE A 117 19.07 16.51 -1.78
N ALA A 118 18.31 15.79 -2.62
CA ALA A 118 18.87 15.04 -3.73
C ALA A 118 19.33 16.03 -4.80
N ARG A 119 20.59 15.91 -5.22
CA ARG A 119 21.13 16.67 -6.34
C ARG A 119 21.18 15.74 -7.54
N TYR A 120 20.42 16.08 -8.57
CA TYR A 120 20.42 15.33 -9.81
C TYR A 120 21.34 16.00 -10.82
N SER A 121 22.07 15.17 -11.57
CA SER A 121 22.80 15.63 -12.74
C SER A 121 21.82 16.01 -13.87
N LYS A 122 22.30 16.78 -14.85
CA LYS A 122 21.47 17.13 -16.02
C LYS A 122 21.03 15.88 -16.80
N GLU A 123 21.88 14.87 -16.84
CA GLU A 123 21.62 13.59 -17.51
C GLU A 123 20.50 12.82 -16.78
N GLU A 124 20.50 12.83 -15.45
CA GLU A 124 19.44 12.22 -14.65
C GLU A 124 18.09 12.93 -14.89
N LEU A 125 18.10 14.26 -14.91
CA LEU A 125 16.89 15.04 -15.22
C LEU A 125 16.33 14.71 -16.61
N THR A 126 17.18 14.57 -17.63
CA THR A 126 16.72 14.16 -18.97
C THR A 126 16.11 12.75 -18.97
N THR A 127 16.70 11.80 -18.23
CA THR A 127 16.11 10.46 -18.12
C THR A 127 14.77 10.45 -17.37
N PHE A 128 14.59 11.33 -16.39
CA PHE A 128 13.29 11.53 -15.75
C PHE A 128 12.26 12.11 -16.70
N GLU A 129 12.64 13.09 -17.53
CA GLU A 129 11.76 13.64 -18.55
C GLU A 129 11.37 12.59 -19.61
N GLU A 130 12.32 11.77 -20.07
CA GLU A 130 12.04 10.70 -21.03
C GLU A 130 11.16 9.58 -20.48
N SER A 131 11.26 9.30 -19.18
CA SER A 131 10.42 8.29 -18.51
C SER A 131 9.09 8.85 -18.00
N ALA A 132 8.97 10.17 -17.89
CA ALA A 132 7.73 10.82 -17.48
C ALA A 132 6.67 10.75 -18.60
N ILE A 133 5.45 10.40 -18.21
CA ILE A 133 4.30 10.44 -19.10
C ILE A 133 3.71 11.85 -19.07
N ASP A 134 3.77 12.53 -20.20
CA ASP A 134 3.22 13.87 -20.36
C ASP A 134 1.68 13.88 -20.48
N TYR A 135 1.05 15.01 -20.17
CA TYR A 135 -0.42 15.11 -20.32
C TYR A 135 -0.86 14.93 -21.77
N ASP A 136 -0.07 15.46 -22.72
CA ASP A 136 -0.36 15.38 -24.15
C ASP A 136 -0.30 13.94 -24.67
N THR A 137 0.58 13.10 -24.13
CA THR A 137 0.65 11.68 -24.52
C THR A 137 -0.59 10.95 -24.04
N ILE A 138 -1.06 11.20 -22.81
CA ILE A 138 -2.30 10.62 -22.29
C ILE A 138 -3.50 10.95 -23.19
N PHE A 139 -3.65 12.21 -23.61
CA PHE A 139 -4.77 12.60 -24.48
C PHE A 139 -4.66 12.08 -25.90
N LYS A 140 -3.44 11.91 -26.43
CA LYS A 140 -3.21 11.23 -27.72
C LYS A 140 -3.61 9.76 -27.62
N ASP A 141 -3.15 9.07 -26.57
CA ASP A 141 -3.44 7.65 -26.34
C ASP A 141 -4.92 7.39 -26.09
N ALA A 142 -5.60 8.28 -25.36
CA ALA A 142 -7.05 8.21 -25.17
C ALA A 142 -7.83 8.29 -26.48
N LYS A 143 -7.35 9.06 -27.47
CA LYS A 143 -7.98 9.17 -28.80
C LYS A 143 -7.65 7.99 -29.71
N ILE A 144 -6.54 7.31 -29.47
CA ILE A 144 -6.03 6.23 -30.31
C ILE A 144 -6.96 5.00 -30.26
N GLY A 145 -7.82 4.87 -29.26
CA GLY A 145 -8.86 3.83 -29.20
C GLY A 145 -8.29 2.42 -28.96
N PRO A 146 -9.13 1.47 -28.51
CA PRO A 146 -8.64 0.20 -27.93
C PRO A 146 -7.98 -0.75 -28.92
N ILE A 147 -8.17 -0.53 -30.23
CA ILE A 147 -7.79 -1.48 -31.30
C ILE A 147 -6.49 -1.05 -32.01
N VAL A 148 -6.05 0.19 -31.83
CA VAL A 148 -4.85 0.70 -32.51
C VAL A 148 -3.59 0.16 -31.84
N GLY A 149 -2.63 -0.31 -32.63
CA GLY A 149 -1.43 -1.02 -32.18
C GLY A 149 -1.57 -2.54 -32.19
N TRP A 150 -2.79 -3.09 -32.22
CA TRP A 150 -2.99 -4.53 -32.34
C TRP A 150 -2.82 -5.01 -33.78
N GLU A 151 -2.11 -6.13 -33.91
CA GLU A 151 -1.87 -6.82 -35.17
C GLU A 151 -3.21 -7.29 -35.78
N ARG A 152 -3.32 -7.33 -37.12
CA ARG A 152 -4.60 -7.65 -37.78
C ARG A 152 -5.21 -8.98 -37.35
N SER A 153 -4.37 -9.93 -36.94
CA SER A 153 -4.70 -11.24 -36.39
C SER A 153 -5.42 -11.14 -35.03
N SER A 154 -4.94 -10.28 -34.13
CA SER A 154 -5.42 -10.12 -32.76
C SER A 154 -6.52 -9.07 -32.60
N ARG A 155 -6.80 -8.25 -33.62
CA ARG A 155 -7.97 -7.34 -33.60
C ARG A 155 -9.32 -8.04 -33.42
N LYS A 156 -9.43 -9.32 -33.78
CA LYS A 156 -10.67 -10.10 -33.59
C LYS A 156 -10.91 -10.52 -32.14
N THR A 157 -9.86 -10.54 -31.31
CA THR A 157 -9.97 -10.92 -29.89
C THR A 157 -10.15 -9.71 -28.99
N VAL A 158 -9.73 -8.53 -29.44
CA VAL A 158 -9.91 -7.28 -28.70
C VAL A 158 -11.32 -6.77 -28.91
N VAL A 159 -12.06 -6.65 -27.81
CA VAL A 159 -13.44 -6.15 -27.81
C VAL A 159 -13.45 -4.74 -27.26
N ASP A 160 -14.04 -3.81 -27.99
CA ASP A 160 -14.35 -2.49 -27.46
C ASP A 160 -15.59 -2.57 -26.56
N ILE A 161 -15.35 -2.51 -25.26
CA ILE A 161 -16.39 -2.60 -24.22
C ILE A 161 -17.43 -1.49 -24.41
N THR A 162 -17.01 -0.30 -24.84
CA THR A 162 -17.92 0.84 -25.00
C THR A 162 -18.94 0.58 -26.10
N GLN A 163 -18.46 0.12 -27.27
CA GLN A 163 -19.32 -0.24 -28.40
C GLN A 163 -20.26 -1.40 -28.05
N CYS A 164 -19.75 -2.45 -27.39
CA CYS A 164 -20.60 -3.57 -26.97
C CYS A 164 -21.70 -3.13 -26.00
N ASN A 165 -21.38 -2.30 -25.02
CA ASN A 165 -22.37 -1.79 -24.07
C ASN A 165 -23.44 -0.95 -24.78
N GLU A 166 -23.05 -0.06 -25.70
CA GLU A 166 -24.00 0.71 -26.49
C GLU A 166 -24.93 -0.16 -27.34
N GLU A 167 -24.41 -1.25 -27.93
CA GLU A 167 -25.21 -2.19 -28.71
C GLU A 167 -26.24 -2.91 -27.83
N ILE A 168 -25.83 -3.34 -26.63
CA ILE A 168 -26.70 -3.96 -25.64
C ILE A 168 -27.80 -2.99 -25.23
N GLU A 169 -27.45 -1.74 -24.89
CA GLU A 169 -28.41 -0.71 -24.51
C GLU A 169 -29.41 -0.41 -25.64
N ARG A 170 -28.92 -0.29 -26.89
CA ARG A 170 -29.77 -0.12 -28.07
C ARG A 170 -30.73 -1.30 -28.26
N ALA A 171 -30.27 -2.53 -28.03
CA ALA A 171 -31.10 -3.72 -28.14
C ALA A 171 -32.20 -3.74 -27.05
N ILE A 172 -31.85 -3.45 -25.80
CA ILE A 172 -32.79 -3.36 -24.67
C ILE A 172 -33.86 -2.30 -24.96
N LEU A 173 -33.44 -1.09 -25.37
CA LEU A 173 -34.38 -0.01 -25.70
C LEU A 173 -35.33 -0.38 -26.86
N ARG A 174 -34.83 -1.09 -27.87
CA ARG A 174 -35.64 -1.58 -28.98
C ARG A 174 -36.67 -2.60 -28.50
N GLU A 175 -36.26 -3.55 -27.67
CA GLU A 175 -37.15 -4.56 -27.10
C GLU A 175 -38.23 -3.91 -26.24
N GLU A 176 -37.86 -2.98 -25.35
CA GLU A 176 -38.83 -2.24 -24.54
C GLU A 176 -39.85 -1.49 -25.39
N ARG A 177 -39.39 -0.84 -26.47
CA ARG A 177 -40.27 -0.14 -27.41
C ARG A 177 -41.24 -1.10 -28.07
N GLN A 178 -40.77 -2.26 -28.52
CA GLN A 178 -41.62 -3.29 -29.12
C GLN A 178 -42.60 -3.91 -28.12
N ARG A 179 -42.19 -4.09 -26.86
CA ARG A 179 -43.05 -4.59 -25.78
C ARG A 179 -44.18 -3.61 -25.44
N ARG A 180 -43.86 -2.31 -25.38
CA ARG A 180 -44.84 -1.24 -25.14
C ARG A 180 -45.73 -1.00 -26.36
N ALA A 181 -45.24 -1.26 -27.57
CA ALA A 181 -46.00 -1.09 -28.80
C ALA A 181 -47.17 -2.08 -28.89
N ARG A 182 -48.33 -1.56 -29.28
CA ARG A 182 -49.52 -2.39 -29.49
C ARG A 182 -49.33 -3.26 -30.73
N PRO A 183 -49.51 -4.60 -30.65
CA PRO A 183 -49.46 -5.46 -31.82
C PRO A 183 -50.51 -5.08 -32.87
N SER A 184 -50.19 -5.30 -34.14
CA SER A 184 -51.08 -4.94 -35.25
C SER A 184 -52.40 -5.72 -35.19
N LYS A 185 -53.46 -5.20 -35.86
CA LYS A 185 -54.78 -5.85 -35.88
C LYS A 185 -54.69 -7.32 -36.33
N ARG A 186 -53.89 -7.62 -37.36
CA ARG A 186 -53.68 -8.98 -37.88
C ARG A 186 -52.98 -9.87 -36.84
N GLN A 187 -51.94 -9.37 -36.19
CA GLN A 187 -51.24 -10.11 -35.13
C GLN A 187 -52.15 -10.41 -33.94
N ARG A 188 -52.99 -9.44 -33.53
CA ARG A 188 -53.96 -9.62 -32.43
C ARG A 188 -55.00 -10.69 -32.76
N LEU A 189 -55.57 -10.66 -33.97
CA LEU A 189 -56.52 -11.68 -34.41
C LEU A 189 -55.88 -13.07 -34.50
N GLY A 190 -54.64 -13.15 -35.02
CA GLY A 190 -53.87 -14.39 -35.06
C GLY A 190 -53.62 -14.98 -33.67
N LYS A 191 -53.20 -14.15 -32.70
CA LYS A 191 -53.01 -14.58 -31.29
C LYS A 191 -54.32 -15.10 -30.67
N ARG A 192 -55.44 -14.41 -30.91
CA ARG A 192 -56.75 -14.82 -30.41
C ARG A 192 -57.15 -16.20 -30.95
N LEU A 193 -57.01 -16.39 -32.26
CA LEU A 193 -57.36 -17.65 -32.94
C LEU A 193 -56.43 -18.80 -32.50
N GLY A 194 -55.13 -18.51 -32.33
CA GLY A 194 -54.18 -19.47 -31.78
C GLY A 194 -54.58 -19.96 -30.38
N ALA A 195 -54.89 -19.03 -29.47
CA ALA A 195 -55.33 -19.37 -28.11
C ALA A 195 -56.66 -20.16 -28.09
N GLU A 196 -57.58 -19.87 -29.02
CA GLU A 196 -58.82 -20.62 -29.17
C GLU A 196 -58.56 -22.08 -29.59
N ARG A 197 -57.70 -22.30 -30.60
CA ARG A 197 -57.31 -23.65 -31.03
C ARG A 197 -56.58 -24.43 -29.95
N GLU A 198 -55.74 -23.77 -29.15
CA GLU A 198 -55.02 -24.40 -28.05
C GLU A 198 -56.00 -24.86 -26.96
N ARG A 199 -56.94 -24.00 -26.57
CA ARG A 199 -58.03 -24.35 -25.65
C ARG A 199 -58.87 -25.52 -26.16
N GLU A 200 -59.17 -25.56 -27.46
CA GLU A 200 -59.88 -26.70 -28.07
C GLU A 200 -59.08 -28.00 -27.98
N ARG A 201 -57.76 -27.96 -28.25
CA ARG A 201 -56.89 -29.14 -28.12
C ARG A 201 -56.86 -29.64 -26.69
N GLU A 202 -56.66 -28.75 -25.72
CA GLU A 202 -56.69 -29.13 -24.30
C GLU A 202 -58.04 -29.74 -23.88
N ALA A 203 -59.16 -29.20 -24.36
CA ALA A 203 -60.48 -29.73 -24.07
C ALA A 203 -60.66 -31.14 -24.63
N LYS A 204 -60.21 -31.38 -25.87
CA LYS A 204 -60.21 -32.70 -26.51
C LYS A 204 -59.33 -33.69 -25.75
N ASP A 205 -58.13 -33.28 -25.35
CA ASP A 205 -57.23 -34.13 -24.57
C ASP A 205 -57.81 -34.49 -23.21
N LYS A 206 -58.47 -33.54 -22.53
CA LYS A 206 -59.21 -33.81 -21.27
C LYS A 206 -60.34 -34.81 -21.49
N GLN A 207 -61.09 -34.70 -22.58
CA GLN A 207 -62.15 -35.65 -22.92
C GLN A 207 -61.61 -37.04 -23.21
N ILE A 208 -60.55 -37.13 -24.02
CA ILE A 208 -59.86 -38.39 -24.34
C ILE A 208 -59.34 -39.05 -23.07
N LYS A 209 -58.65 -38.31 -22.20
CA LYS A 209 -58.19 -38.80 -20.88
C LYS A 209 -59.34 -39.32 -20.03
N LYS A 210 -60.48 -38.62 -19.98
CA LYS A 210 -61.69 -39.09 -19.28
C LYS A 210 -62.21 -40.40 -19.88
N LEU A 211 -62.27 -40.52 -21.20
CA LEU A 211 -62.75 -41.72 -21.89
C LEU A 211 -61.80 -42.90 -21.70
N LEU A 212 -60.48 -42.70 -21.80
CA LEU A 212 -59.49 -43.73 -21.47
C LEU A 212 -59.61 -44.16 -20.01
N LYS A 213 -59.71 -43.22 -19.07
CA LYS A 213 -59.95 -43.56 -17.66
C LYS A 213 -61.23 -44.38 -17.52
N LYS A 214 -62.35 -44.00 -18.15
CA LYS A 214 -63.58 -44.80 -18.11
C LYS A 214 -63.43 -46.21 -18.71
N LYS A 215 -62.74 -46.34 -19.85
CA LYS A 215 -62.53 -47.61 -20.55
C LYS A 215 -61.56 -48.55 -19.81
N PHE A 216 -60.51 -47.99 -19.23
CA PHE A 216 -59.41 -48.74 -18.61
C PHE A 216 -59.41 -48.69 -17.09
N HIS A 217 -60.36 -48.00 -16.45
CA HIS A 217 -60.58 -48.15 -15.01
C HIS A 217 -61.05 -49.58 -14.79
N LYS A 218 -60.21 -50.38 -14.14
CA LYS A 218 -60.60 -51.70 -13.64
C LYS A 218 -61.84 -51.45 -12.80
N ARG A 219 -63.02 -51.87 -13.28
CA ARG A 219 -64.22 -51.96 -12.42
C ARG A 219 -63.74 -52.73 -11.21
N GLY A 220 -63.80 -52.12 -10.02
CA GLY A 220 -63.29 -52.71 -8.78
C GLY A 220 -63.86 -54.10 -8.62
N GLY A 221 -63.11 -55.10 -9.07
CA GLY A 221 -63.50 -56.50 -9.02
C GLY A 221 -63.30 -56.94 -7.60
N LYS A 222 -64.42 -57.18 -6.90
CA LYS A 222 -64.48 -57.95 -5.66
C LYS A 222 -63.46 -59.09 -5.73
N LYS A 223 -62.58 -59.14 -4.73
CA LYS A 223 -61.48 -60.10 -4.56
C LYS A 223 -61.90 -61.51 -5.00
N ASN A 224 -61.49 -61.94 -6.19
CA ASN A 224 -61.44 -63.35 -6.55
C ASN A 224 -59.98 -63.70 -6.87
N LYS A 225 -59.16 -63.71 -5.81
CA LYS A 225 -57.86 -64.40 -5.82
C LYS A 225 -58.16 -65.90 -5.81
N LYS A 226 -58.57 -66.46 -6.94
CA LYS A 226 -58.46 -67.90 -7.15
C LYS A 226 -57.08 -68.14 -7.72
N SER A 227 -56.15 -68.54 -6.85
CA SER A 227 -54.90 -69.14 -7.27
C SER A 227 -55.22 -70.45 -7.97
N THR A 228 -55.07 -70.50 -9.29
CA THR A 228 -54.97 -71.76 -10.01
C THR A 228 -53.63 -71.75 -10.72
N THR A 229 -52.64 -72.25 -10.00
CA THR A 229 -51.58 -73.07 -10.57
C THR A 229 -52.22 -74.04 -11.58
N SER A 230 -51.57 -74.20 -12.74
CA SER A 230 -51.90 -75.09 -13.87
C SER A 230 -52.81 -74.50 -14.98
N SER A 231 -52.19 -74.05 -16.07
CA SER A 231 -52.13 -74.87 -17.28
C SER A 231 -51.04 -74.35 -18.24
N LYS A 232 -50.04 -75.20 -18.41
CA LYS A 232 -49.08 -75.21 -19.51
C LYS A 232 -49.79 -75.09 -20.88
N MET A 233 -49.06 -74.56 -21.86
CA MET A 233 -49.26 -74.67 -23.31
C MET A 233 -50.35 -73.79 -23.94
N ALA A 234 -49.93 -72.62 -24.42
CA ALA A 234 -50.34 -72.11 -25.74
C ALA A 234 -49.32 -71.06 -26.21
N ARG A 235 -48.15 -71.52 -26.68
CA ARG A 235 -47.36 -70.72 -27.62
C ARG A 235 -48.08 -70.82 -28.96
N ILE A 236 -48.99 -69.88 -29.22
CA ILE A 236 -49.43 -69.63 -30.59
C ILE A 236 -48.36 -68.73 -31.21
N SER A 237 -47.70 -69.28 -32.22
CA SER A 237 -46.66 -68.67 -33.03
C SER A 237 -47.13 -67.37 -33.68
N PRO A 238 -46.20 -66.43 -33.97
CA PRO A 238 -46.51 -65.30 -34.83
C PRO A 238 -46.52 -65.82 -36.27
N PHE A 239 -47.63 -65.69 -36.99
CA PHE A 239 -47.61 -65.88 -38.43
C PHE A 239 -47.37 -64.55 -39.18
N PRO A 240 -46.76 -64.63 -40.38
CA PRO A 240 -45.93 -63.60 -40.99
C PRO A 240 -46.61 -62.90 -42.19
N LYS A 241 -45.95 -61.81 -42.62
CA LYS A 241 -46.14 -61.01 -43.84
C LYS A 241 -47.45 -60.24 -43.96
#